data_AF-A0A388K232-F1
#
_entry.id   AF-A0A388K232-F1
#
_cell.length_a   1.000
_cell.length_b   1.000
_cell.length_c   1.000
_cell.angle_alpha   90.00
_cell.angle_beta   90.00
_cell.angle_gamma   90.00
#
_symmetry.space_group_name_H-M   'P 1'
#
loop_
_entity.id
_entity.type
_entity.pdbx_description
1 polymer ?
#
loop_
_entity_poly.entity_id
_entity_poly.type
_entity_poly.pdbx_seq_one_letter_code
_entity_poly.pdbx_strand_id
1 'polypeptide(L)'
;MVVTSVVTSICSGFANLNPSRHVICQAPSNIRTGLPPDTKVIPKVTSRLTREEQKLLQPRKELKPRTYRVKVGGAIHLGGLARIDIVSAPAESIYLTVWAAAALTCHMGKIETGEELYEKHVGQRLQPPIGTPERIAAMGRWMSHTVEVKGDRWDQSCKDIAFAGIGWVGIAMSGAATLQIWTYEGLAVTVRDSMVLDMAAQFEKPGFSVEGKLPPKVAESGAKPREKRTSNNSKEQDLRREGAVKQSVVVWSGSGNTGKNSKASVSVRSARDGKRRANQ
;
A
#
# COMPACT_ATOMS: atom_id res chain seq x y z
N MET A 1 -11.01 26.24 -5.86
CA MET A 1 -9.69 26.92 -5.87
C MET A 1 -8.94 26.77 -7.19
N VAL A 2 -9.17 25.72 -7.98
CA VAL A 2 -8.58 25.61 -9.34
C VAL A 2 -9.26 26.56 -10.34
N VAL A 3 -10.58 26.74 -10.25
CA VAL A 3 -11.36 27.64 -11.14
C VAL A 3 -10.93 29.12 -10.98
N THR A 4 -10.64 29.56 -9.75
CA THR A 4 -10.17 30.93 -9.49
C THR A 4 -8.79 31.20 -10.09
N SER A 5 -7.87 30.23 -10.04
CA SER A 5 -6.50 30.44 -10.57
C SER A 5 -6.47 30.59 -12.09
N VAL A 6 -7.32 29.85 -12.81
CA VAL A 6 -7.39 29.95 -14.28
C VAL A 6 -8.04 31.28 -14.70
N VAL A 7 -9.10 31.70 -13.99
CA VAL A 7 -9.77 33.00 -14.27
C VAL A 7 -8.81 34.17 -14.03
N THR A 8 -7.99 34.16 -12.96
CA THR A 8 -7.01 35.22 -12.71
C THR A 8 -5.92 35.28 -13.79
N SER A 9 -5.49 34.13 -14.32
CA SER A 9 -4.51 34.07 -15.42
C SER A 9 -5.07 34.57 -16.75
N ILE A 10 -6.37 34.37 -17.01
CA ILE A 10 -7.04 34.88 -18.22
C ILE A 10 -7.26 36.40 -18.11
N CYS A 11 -7.64 36.91 -16.93
CA CYS A 11 -7.82 38.35 -16.73
C CYS A 11 -6.50 39.14 -16.79
N SER A 12 -5.38 38.56 -16.34
CA SER A 12 -4.07 39.22 -16.44
C SER A 12 -3.54 39.30 -17.88
N GLY A 13 -4.01 38.43 -18.79
CA GLY A 13 -3.73 38.54 -20.22
C GLY A 13 -4.48 39.67 -20.94
N PHE A 14 -5.63 40.11 -20.42
CA PHE A 14 -6.47 41.15 -21.04
C PHE A 14 -6.18 42.58 -20.55
N ALA A 15 -5.46 42.75 -19.44
CA ALA A 15 -5.18 44.05 -18.84
C ALA A 15 -4.25 44.96 -19.70
N ASN A 16 -3.64 44.43 -20.75
CA ASN A 16 -2.74 45.19 -21.64
C ASN A 16 -3.43 45.89 -22.82
N LEU A 17 -4.77 45.87 -22.93
CA LEU A 17 -5.46 46.41 -24.12
C LEU A 17 -6.22 47.73 -23.94
N ASN A 18 -6.35 48.31 -22.73
CA ASN A 18 -6.91 49.67 -22.61
C ASN A 18 -6.71 50.29 -21.20
N PRO A 19 -5.89 51.34 -21.03
CA PRO A 19 -5.67 51.97 -19.73
C PRO A 19 -6.84 52.85 -19.24
N SER A 20 -7.92 53.03 -20.01
CA SER A 20 -8.99 54.00 -19.68
C SER A 20 -10.30 53.39 -19.18
N ARG A 21 -10.36 52.10 -18.83
CA ARG A 21 -11.54 51.50 -18.17
C ARG A 21 -11.13 50.73 -16.92
N HIS A 22 -11.40 51.32 -15.76
CA HIS A 22 -11.46 50.59 -14.49
C HIS A 22 -12.63 49.59 -14.57
N VAL A 23 -12.36 48.40 -15.10
CA VAL A 23 -13.28 47.27 -14.95
C VAL A 23 -13.04 46.70 -13.57
N ILE A 24 -13.88 47.10 -12.61
CA ILE A 24 -13.96 46.42 -11.32
C ILE A 24 -14.51 45.01 -11.63
N CYS A 25 -13.61 44.05 -11.84
CA CYS A 25 -13.95 42.62 -11.89
C CYS A 25 -14.34 42.17 -10.47
N GLN A 26 -15.49 42.60 -9.98
CA GLN A 26 -16.16 41.88 -8.90
C GLN A 26 -16.74 40.60 -9.51
N ALA A 27 -16.08 39.47 -9.24
CA ALA A 27 -16.64 38.18 -9.55
C ALA A 27 -17.97 38.04 -8.77
N PRO A 28 -19.11 37.82 -9.44
CA PRO A 28 -20.37 37.61 -8.73
C PRO A 28 -20.25 36.35 -7.87
N SER A 29 -20.75 36.43 -6.63
CA SER A 29 -20.72 35.35 -5.63
C SER A 29 -21.50 34.09 -6.03
N ASN A 30 -22.19 34.10 -7.18
CA ASN A 30 -22.98 32.99 -7.71
C ASN A 30 -22.51 32.63 -9.14
N ILE A 31 -21.36 31.97 -9.25
CA ILE A 31 -21.01 31.24 -10.47
C ILE A 31 -21.88 29.98 -10.50
N ARG A 32 -23.08 30.08 -11.06
CA ARG A 32 -23.75 28.92 -11.66
C ARG A 32 -22.77 28.40 -12.70
N THR A 33 -22.27 27.18 -12.51
CA THR A 33 -21.45 26.52 -13.53
C THR A 33 -22.27 26.52 -14.82
N GLY A 34 -21.86 27.30 -15.83
CA GLY A 34 -22.57 27.45 -17.11
C GLY A 34 -22.51 26.21 -17.99
N LEU A 35 -22.65 25.03 -17.39
CA LEU A 35 -22.72 23.75 -18.08
C LEU A 35 -24.10 23.64 -18.74
N PRO A 36 -24.14 23.29 -20.04
CA PRO A 36 -25.39 22.97 -20.72
C PRO A 36 -26.19 21.90 -19.94
N PRO A 37 -27.53 21.96 -19.95
CA PRO A 37 -28.39 21.10 -19.15
C PRO A 37 -28.20 19.58 -19.40
N ASP A 38 -27.69 19.21 -20.57
CA ASP A 38 -27.47 17.81 -20.97
C ASP A 38 -26.06 17.28 -20.67
N THR A 39 -25.23 18.05 -19.96
CA THR A 39 -23.85 17.64 -19.72
C THR A 39 -23.80 16.55 -18.65
N LYS A 40 -23.52 15.32 -19.07
CA LYS A 40 -23.25 14.20 -18.15
C LYS A 40 -21.94 14.45 -17.40
N VAL A 41 -22.03 15.01 -16.20
CA VAL A 41 -20.87 15.23 -15.34
C VAL A 41 -20.36 13.89 -14.83
N ILE A 42 -19.11 13.56 -15.15
CA ILE A 42 -18.44 12.37 -14.59
C ILE A 42 -18.34 12.58 -13.07
N PRO A 43 -18.93 11.69 -12.25
CA PRO A 43 -18.86 11.85 -10.81
C PRO A 43 -17.42 11.69 -10.30
N LYS A 44 -16.93 12.70 -9.59
CA LYS A 44 -15.59 12.71 -9.00
C LYS A 44 -15.69 12.54 -7.50
N VAL A 45 -14.73 11.86 -6.87
CA VAL A 45 -14.73 11.71 -5.40
C VAL A 45 -14.64 13.07 -4.69
N THR A 46 -13.97 14.05 -5.31
CA THR A 46 -13.74 15.37 -4.72
C THR A 46 -15.02 16.14 -4.42
N SER A 47 -16.14 15.88 -5.12
CA SER A 47 -17.41 16.56 -4.83
C SER A 47 -18.05 16.10 -3.51
N ARG A 48 -17.69 14.90 -3.03
CA ARG A 48 -18.19 14.33 -1.77
C ARG A 48 -17.26 14.57 -0.60
N LEU A 49 -16.06 15.11 -0.84
CA LEU A 49 -15.03 15.32 0.19
C LEU A 49 -15.12 16.72 0.81
N THR A 50 -14.78 16.81 2.09
CA THR A 50 -14.63 18.09 2.79
C THR A 50 -13.43 18.85 2.24
N ARG A 51 -13.36 20.16 2.51
CA ARG A 51 -12.24 21.00 2.07
C ARG A 51 -10.89 20.52 2.62
N GLU A 52 -10.87 19.91 3.81
CA GLU A 52 -9.65 19.37 4.41
C GLU A 52 -9.21 18.08 3.72
N GLU A 53 -10.14 17.16 3.46
CA GLU A 53 -9.88 15.94 2.71
C GLU A 53 -9.44 16.23 1.26
N GLN A 54 -10.05 17.22 0.62
CA GLN A 54 -9.66 17.65 -0.74
C GLN A 54 -8.20 18.14 -0.77
N LYS A 55 -7.70 18.78 0.31
CA LYS A 55 -6.30 19.21 0.39
C LYS A 55 -5.33 18.02 0.40
N LEU A 56 -5.76 16.84 0.87
CA LEU A 56 -4.94 15.63 0.86
C LEU A 56 -4.84 15.00 -0.53
N LEU A 57 -5.92 15.09 -1.33
CA LEU A 57 -5.92 14.59 -2.71
C LEU A 57 -5.32 15.57 -3.71
N GLN A 58 -5.30 16.86 -3.39
CA GLN A 58 -4.76 17.86 -4.30
C GLN A 58 -3.23 17.69 -4.41
N PRO A 59 -2.67 17.44 -5.61
CA PRO A 59 -1.22 17.40 -5.78
C PRO A 59 -0.65 18.80 -5.55
N ARG A 60 0.16 18.94 -4.50
CA ARG A 60 0.91 20.18 -4.18
C ARG A 60 2.38 20.12 -4.62
N LYS A 61 2.85 18.91 -4.88
CA LYS A 61 4.18 18.58 -5.37
C LYS A 61 4.01 17.76 -6.64
N GLU A 62 5.09 17.63 -7.40
CA GLU A 62 5.18 16.67 -8.49
C GLU A 62 4.76 15.27 -8.00
N LEU A 63 3.99 14.56 -8.84
CA LEU A 63 3.55 13.22 -8.52
C LEU A 63 4.74 12.27 -8.62
N LYS A 64 5.05 11.60 -7.52
CA LYS A 64 6.06 10.54 -7.52
C LYS A 64 5.39 9.17 -7.68
N PRO A 65 5.96 8.29 -8.52
CA PRO A 65 5.50 6.92 -8.60
C PRO A 65 5.76 6.20 -7.28
N ARG A 66 4.76 5.48 -6.77
CA ARG A 66 4.90 4.54 -5.66
C ARG A 66 4.62 3.14 -6.14
N THR A 67 5.66 2.38 -6.43
CA THR A 67 5.55 1.03 -6.99
C THR A 67 5.59 -0.02 -5.89
N TYR A 68 4.62 -0.94 -5.95
CA TYR A 68 4.45 -2.06 -5.06
C TYR A 68 4.60 -3.36 -5.84
N ARG A 69 5.39 -4.29 -5.32
CA ARG A 69 5.40 -5.67 -5.82
C ARG A 69 4.36 -6.47 -5.05
N VAL A 70 3.22 -6.73 -5.68
CA VAL A 70 2.07 -7.35 -5.03
C VAL A 70 1.90 -8.76 -5.54
N LYS A 71 1.73 -9.72 -4.63
CA LYS A 71 1.43 -11.11 -4.98
C LYS A 71 -0.06 -11.28 -5.29
N VAL A 72 -0.41 -12.34 -6.02
CA VAL A 72 -1.80 -12.81 -6.11
C VAL A 72 -2.35 -13.06 -4.70
N GLY A 73 -3.57 -12.61 -4.41
CA GLY A 73 -4.10 -12.58 -3.05
C GLY A 73 -3.74 -11.32 -2.26
N GLY A 74 -2.99 -10.39 -2.86
CA GLY A 74 -2.63 -9.10 -2.28
C GLY A 74 -3.60 -7.97 -2.63
N ALA A 75 -3.59 -6.92 -1.80
CA ALA A 75 -4.46 -5.76 -1.89
C ALA A 75 -3.68 -4.47 -1.66
N ILE A 76 -3.99 -3.40 -2.40
CA ILE A 76 -3.51 -2.04 -2.14
C ILE A 76 -4.70 -1.15 -1.82
N HIS A 77 -4.65 -0.45 -0.68
CA HIS A 77 -5.60 0.59 -0.31
C HIS A 77 -5.04 1.97 -0.68
N LEU A 78 -5.90 2.81 -1.23
CA LEU A 78 -5.66 4.21 -1.56
C LEU A 78 -6.52 5.06 -0.64
N GLY A 79 -5.96 5.44 0.51
CA GLY A 79 -6.70 6.01 1.63
C GLY A 79 -7.83 5.08 2.05
N GLY A 80 -8.95 5.67 2.46
CA GLY A 80 -10.23 4.99 2.61
C GLY A 80 -11.16 5.22 1.41
N LEU A 81 -10.63 5.46 0.20
CA LEU A 81 -11.45 5.82 -0.97
C LEU A 81 -11.50 4.74 -2.05
N ALA A 82 -10.40 4.02 -2.22
CA ALA A 82 -10.32 2.93 -3.18
C ALA A 82 -9.42 1.81 -2.66
N ARG A 83 -9.67 0.60 -3.11
CA ARG A 83 -8.83 -0.57 -2.88
C ARG A 83 -8.77 -1.41 -4.16
N ILE A 84 -7.60 -1.94 -4.47
CA ILE A 84 -7.37 -2.81 -5.62
C ILE A 84 -6.86 -4.15 -5.10
N ASP A 85 -7.57 -5.20 -5.47
CA ASP A 85 -7.29 -6.58 -5.10
C ASP A 85 -6.87 -7.37 -6.33
N ILE A 86 -5.84 -8.20 -6.18
CA ILE A 86 -5.35 -9.06 -7.27
C ILE A 86 -5.90 -10.46 -7.05
N VAL A 87 -6.97 -10.79 -7.77
CA VAL A 87 -7.67 -12.07 -7.67
C VAL A 87 -6.90 -13.15 -8.42
N SER A 88 -6.48 -12.85 -9.65
CA SER A 88 -5.73 -13.76 -10.50
C SER A 88 -4.76 -12.99 -11.37
N ALA A 89 -3.57 -13.55 -11.58
CA ALA A 89 -2.55 -13.01 -12.46
C ALA A 89 -1.73 -14.17 -13.05
N PRO A 90 -1.08 -13.98 -14.21
CA PRO A 90 -0.31 -15.04 -14.86
C PRO A 90 1.01 -15.35 -14.13
N ALA A 91 1.55 -14.36 -13.42
CA ALA A 91 2.72 -14.50 -12.57
C ALA A 91 2.33 -14.44 -11.09
N GLU A 92 3.16 -15.00 -10.21
CA GLU A 92 2.93 -14.97 -8.76
C GLU A 92 2.84 -13.54 -8.20
N SER A 93 3.55 -12.59 -8.82
CA SER A 93 3.55 -11.18 -8.43
C SER A 93 3.50 -10.25 -9.63
N ILE A 94 2.84 -9.11 -9.45
CA ILE A 94 2.69 -8.05 -10.44
C ILE A 94 3.15 -6.73 -9.82
N TYR A 95 3.49 -5.74 -10.65
CA TYR A 95 3.84 -4.42 -10.16
C TYR A 95 2.66 -3.47 -10.32
N LEU A 96 2.31 -2.80 -9.22
CA LEU A 96 1.30 -1.75 -9.20
C LEU A 96 1.98 -0.43 -8.83
N THR A 97 1.89 0.56 -9.69
CA THR A 97 2.46 1.88 -9.50
C THR A 97 1.37 2.89 -9.23
N VAL A 98 1.29 3.39 -8.00
CA VAL A 98 0.31 4.39 -7.59
C VAL A 98 0.81 5.78 -7.95
N TRP A 99 0.04 6.48 -8.77
CA TRP A 99 0.23 7.89 -9.12
C TRP A 99 -0.88 8.71 -8.47
N ALA A 100 -0.59 9.24 -7.29
CA ALA A 100 -1.52 10.02 -6.49
C ALA A 100 -0.77 11.04 -5.62
N ALA A 101 -1.49 11.98 -5.02
CA ALA A 101 -0.89 13.00 -4.17
C ALA A 101 -0.04 12.38 -3.04
N ALA A 102 1.10 13.02 -2.75
CA ALA A 102 2.06 12.62 -1.72
C ALA A 102 1.43 12.37 -0.33
N ALA A 103 0.42 13.18 0.01
CA ALA A 103 -0.29 13.12 1.28
C ALA A 103 -1.32 11.99 1.37
N LEU A 104 -1.65 11.33 0.25
CA LEU A 104 -2.57 10.20 0.24
C LEU A 104 -1.88 8.99 0.86
N THR A 105 -2.47 8.45 1.92
CA THR A 105 -1.95 7.24 2.56
C THR A 105 -2.22 6.02 1.71
N CYS A 106 -1.22 5.19 1.47
CA CYS A 106 -1.37 3.91 0.79
C CYS A 106 -1.09 2.78 1.75
N HIS A 107 -1.75 1.63 1.58
CA HIS A 107 -1.46 0.44 2.39
C HIS A 107 -1.47 -0.82 1.53
N MET A 108 -0.34 -1.51 1.47
CA MET A 108 -0.25 -2.84 0.85
C MET A 108 -0.48 -3.93 1.91
N GLY A 109 -1.47 -4.80 1.67
CA GLY A 109 -1.83 -5.90 2.55
C GLY A 109 -2.30 -7.14 1.77
N LYS A 110 -2.97 -8.05 2.48
CA LYS A 110 -3.64 -9.22 1.88
C LYS A 110 -5.12 -8.94 1.65
N ILE A 111 -5.73 -9.62 0.69
CA ILE A 111 -7.18 -9.53 0.43
C ILE A 111 -7.97 -10.01 1.65
N GLU A 112 -7.55 -11.12 2.26
CA GLU A 112 -8.21 -11.75 3.42
C GLU A 112 -8.36 -10.77 4.60
N THR A 113 -7.29 -10.03 4.92
CA THR A 113 -7.30 -9.04 6.01
C THR A 113 -7.81 -7.67 5.55
N GLY A 114 -8.11 -7.50 4.26
CA GLY A 114 -8.36 -6.18 3.69
C GLY A 114 -9.63 -5.53 4.24
N GLU A 115 -10.69 -6.30 4.47
CA GLU A 115 -11.96 -5.78 5.01
C GLU A 115 -11.80 -5.37 6.48
N GLU A 116 -11.23 -6.25 7.31
CA GLU A 116 -10.92 -5.92 8.70
C GLU A 116 -10.01 -4.70 8.84
N LEU A 117 -9.00 -4.60 7.98
CA LEU A 117 -8.07 -3.48 7.97
C LEU A 117 -8.77 -2.18 7.58
N TYR A 118 -9.66 -2.25 6.60
CA TYR A 118 -10.47 -1.11 6.19
C TYR A 118 -11.33 -0.62 7.34
N GLU A 119 -12.13 -1.48 7.97
CA GLU A 119 -13.00 -1.12 9.10
C GLU A 119 -12.24 -0.56 10.30
N LYS A 120 -11.09 -1.14 10.64
CA LYS A 120 -10.28 -0.71 11.81
C LYS A 120 -9.53 0.60 11.58
N HIS A 121 -9.22 0.95 10.34
CA HIS A 121 -8.29 2.04 10.04
C HIS A 121 -8.83 3.16 9.15
N VAL A 122 -10.00 2.99 8.53
CA VAL A 122 -10.71 4.06 7.82
C VAL A 122 -10.95 5.26 8.76
N GLY A 123 -10.75 6.48 8.27
CA GLY A 123 -10.88 7.70 9.08
C GLY A 123 -9.67 8.00 9.98
N GLN A 124 -8.82 7.01 10.26
CA GLN A 124 -7.63 7.14 11.10
C GLN A 124 -6.33 7.08 10.28
N ARG A 125 -5.87 5.88 9.90
CA ARG A 125 -4.64 5.70 9.12
C ARG A 125 -4.89 5.66 7.62
N LEU A 126 -6.07 5.20 7.22
CA LEU A 126 -6.56 5.24 5.84
C LEU A 126 -7.34 6.53 5.64
N GLN A 127 -6.61 7.58 5.27
CA GLN A 127 -7.16 8.91 5.04
C GLN A 127 -6.87 9.35 3.60
N PRO A 128 -7.81 10.04 2.94
CA PRO A 128 -9.18 10.41 3.36
C PRO A 128 -10.20 9.26 3.18
N PRO A 129 -11.42 9.30 3.77
CA PRO A 129 -12.01 10.35 4.60
C PRO A 129 -11.32 10.52 5.96
N ILE A 130 -11.53 11.65 6.62
CA ILE A 130 -10.99 11.95 7.97
C ILE A 130 -12.16 11.95 8.96
N GLY A 131 -12.04 11.26 10.09
CA GLY A 131 -12.97 11.43 11.21
C GLY A 131 -13.94 10.28 11.46
N THR A 132 -15.15 10.62 11.91
CA THR A 132 -16.09 9.74 12.61
C THR A 132 -16.86 8.78 11.69
N PRO A 133 -17.47 7.70 12.22
CA PRO A 133 -18.23 6.72 11.43
C PRO A 133 -19.33 7.32 10.55
N GLU A 134 -19.98 8.40 11.01
CA GLU A 134 -21.04 9.09 10.26
C GLU A 134 -20.48 9.72 8.98
N ARG A 135 -19.25 10.23 9.02
CA ARG A 135 -18.58 10.82 7.86
C ARG A 135 -18.29 9.78 6.78
N ILE A 136 -17.90 8.58 7.21
CA ILE A 136 -17.62 7.44 6.32
C ILE A 136 -18.92 6.95 5.69
N ALA A 137 -20.00 6.84 6.47
CA ALA A 137 -21.32 6.47 5.96
C ALA A 137 -21.86 7.47 4.92
N ALA A 138 -21.59 8.77 5.11
CA ALA A 138 -21.97 9.82 4.15
C ALA A 138 -21.27 9.73 2.79
N MET A 139 -20.18 8.97 2.66
CA MET A 139 -19.50 8.76 1.37
C MET A 139 -20.28 7.85 0.42
N GLY A 140 -21.20 7.04 0.97
CA GLY A 140 -22.04 6.10 0.25
C GLY A 140 -21.66 4.65 0.51
N ARG A 141 -22.25 3.74 -0.26
CA ARG A 141 -22.01 2.30 -0.15
C ARG A 141 -20.67 1.92 -0.76
N TRP A 142 -19.93 1.06 -0.06
CA TRP A 142 -18.69 0.47 -0.56
C TRP A 142 -19.03 -0.71 -1.48
N MET A 143 -18.56 -0.66 -2.74
CA MET A 143 -18.90 -1.64 -3.77
C MET A 143 -17.66 -2.16 -4.48
N SER A 144 -17.74 -3.38 -4.99
CA SER A 144 -16.69 -4.01 -5.79
C SER A 144 -17.08 -4.08 -7.26
N HIS A 145 -16.08 -3.90 -8.13
CA HIS A 145 -16.17 -4.03 -9.58
C HIS A 145 -15.03 -4.89 -10.09
N THR A 146 -15.34 -5.92 -10.87
CA THR A 146 -14.33 -6.82 -11.42
C THR A 146 -13.85 -6.27 -12.74
N VAL A 147 -12.54 -6.22 -12.91
CA VAL A 147 -11.90 -5.70 -14.11
C VAL A 147 -10.86 -6.70 -14.60
N GLU A 148 -10.92 -7.01 -15.88
CA GLU A 148 -9.89 -7.78 -16.55
C GLU A 148 -8.94 -6.84 -17.28
N VAL A 149 -7.64 -7.04 -17.06
CA VAL A 149 -6.58 -6.28 -17.72
C VAL A 149 -5.65 -7.23 -18.44
N LYS A 150 -5.13 -6.78 -19.58
CA LYS A 150 -4.11 -7.49 -20.34
C LYS A 150 -2.90 -6.59 -20.51
N GLY A 151 -1.74 -7.16 -20.27
CA GLY A 151 -0.45 -6.51 -20.42
C GLY A 151 0.50 -7.33 -21.28
N ASP A 152 1.50 -6.65 -21.82
CA ASP A 152 2.53 -7.17 -22.72
C ASP A 152 3.92 -7.15 -22.08
N ARG A 153 4.16 -6.25 -21.12
CA ARG A 153 5.47 -6.03 -20.51
C ARG A 153 5.41 -5.99 -18.98
N TRP A 154 6.38 -6.65 -18.34
CA TRP A 154 6.49 -6.73 -16.88
C TRP A 154 7.34 -5.60 -16.28
N ASP A 155 8.18 -4.97 -17.10
CA ASP A 155 9.14 -3.92 -16.73
C ASP A 155 8.59 -2.51 -16.91
N GLN A 156 7.39 -2.36 -17.48
CA GLN A 156 6.74 -1.08 -17.80
C GLN A 156 5.24 -1.17 -17.58
N SER A 157 4.63 -0.06 -17.16
CA SER A 157 3.18 0.02 -16.98
C SER A 157 2.45 -0.09 -18.33
N CYS A 158 1.54 -1.04 -18.47
CA CYS A 158 0.79 -1.30 -19.70
C CYS A 158 -0.64 -0.73 -19.67
N LYS A 159 -1.28 -0.75 -18.50
CA LYS A 159 -2.66 -0.27 -18.29
C LYS A 159 -2.73 0.60 -17.05
N ASP A 160 -3.58 1.62 -17.10
CA ASP A 160 -3.91 2.44 -15.94
C ASP A 160 -5.36 2.20 -15.51
N ILE A 161 -5.55 2.01 -14.20
CA ILE A 161 -6.85 2.14 -13.54
C ILE A 161 -6.92 3.55 -12.96
N ALA A 162 -7.73 4.41 -13.58
CA ALA A 162 -7.91 5.79 -13.16
C ALA A 162 -9.15 5.95 -12.27
N PHE A 163 -8.95 6.56 -11.10
CA PHE A 163 -9.97 6.89 -10.12
C PHE A 163 -10.23 8.40 -10.16
N ALA A 164 -11.45 8.79 -10.53
CA ALA A 164 -11.79 10.19 -10.77
C ALA A 164 -11.62 11.07 -9.51
N GLY A 165 -10.56 11.88 -9.51
CA GLY A 165 -10.24 12.83 -8.43
C GLY A 165 -9.25 12.32 -7.38
N ILE A 166 -8.73 11.09 -7.49
CA ILE A 166 -7.69 10.54 -6.60
C ILE A 166 -6.35 10.47 -7.33
N GLY A 167 -6.36 9.91 -8.54
CA GLY A 167 -5.15 9.56 -9.28
C GLY A 167 -5.39 8.31 -10.13
N TRP A 168 -4.31 7.60 -10.46
CA TRP A 168 -4.40 6.32 -11.16
C TRP A 168 -3.39 5.32 -10.62
N VAL A 169 -3.62 4.04 -10.92
CA VAL A 169 -2.69 2.96 -10.64
C VAL A 169 -2.29 2.34 -11.96
N GLY A 170 -1.00 2.47 -12.30
CA GLY A 170 -0.37 1.80 -13.43
C GLY A 170 -0.08 0.34 -13.08
N ILE A 171 -0.28 -0.55 -14.04
CA ILE A 171 -0.12 -1.99 -13.87
C ILE A 171 0.98 -2.44 -14.83
N ALA A 172 2.05 -3.05 -14.33
CA ALA A 172 3.07 -3.70 -15.15
C ALA A 172 2.99 -5.22 -14.99
N MET A 173 2.67 -5.90 -16.08
CA MET A 173 2.54 -7.36 -16.15
C MET A 173 2.56 -7.83 -17.61
N SER A 174 2.95 -9.09 -17.82
CA SER A 174 2.79 -9.78 -19.09
C SER A 174 1.71 -10.86 -18.96
N GLY A 175 0.66 -10.78 -19.76
CA GLY A 175 -0.49 -11.70 -19.77
C GLY A 175 -1.78 -11.06 -19.27
N ALA A 176 -2.75 -11.88 -18.86
CA ALA A 176 -4.09 -11.43 -18.43
C ALA A 176 -4.27 -11.60 -16.92
N ALA A 177 -4.77 -10.55 -16.24
CA ALA A 177 -5.07 -10.57 -14.82
C ALA A 177 -6.49 -10.09 -14.54
N THR A 178 -7.07 -10.63 -13.47
CA THR A 178 -8.37 -10.25 -12.95
C THR A 178 -8.17 -9.50 -11.64
N LEU A 179 -8.64 -8.26 -11.62
CA LEU A 179 -8.54 -7.35 -10.50
C LEU A 179 -9.93 -7.06 -9.95
N GLN A 180 -10.04 -6.98 -8.63
CA GLN A 180 -11.27 -6.54 -7.97
C GLN A 180 -11.02 -5.13 -7.42
N ILE A 181 -11.76 -4.16 -7.95
CA ILE A 181 -11.65 -2.76 -7.56
C ILE A 181 -12.78 -2.44 -6.60
N TRP A 182 -12.43 -1.99 -5.42
CA TRP A 182 -13.37 -1.54 -4.40
C TRP A 182 -13.37 -0.02 -4.33
N THR A 183 -14.56 0.59 -4.36
CA THR A 183 -14.72 2.04 -4.21
C THR A 183 -16.16 2.38 -3.80
N TYR A 184 -16.44 3.66 -3.56
CA TYR A 184 -17.79 4.12 -3.23
C TYR A 184 -18.70 4.18 -4.45
N GLU A 185 -19.99 3.94 -4.21
CA GLU A 185 -21.00 3.92 -5.24
C GLU A 185 -21.09 5.21 -6.05
N GLY A 186 -21.17 5.05 -7.38
CA GLY A 186 -21.27 6.15 -8.32
C GLY A 186 -19.96 6.90 -8.55
N LEU A 187 -18.82 6.46 -8.01
CA LEU A 187 -17.51 7.01 -8.39
C LEU A 187 -17.05 6.44 -9.73
N ALA A 188 -16.55 7.31 -10.60
CA ALA A 188 -16.05 6.88 -11.91
C ALA A 188 -14.67 6.21 -11.78
N VAL A 189 -14.62 4.95 -12.18
CA VAL A 189 -13.40 4.15 -12.38
C VAL A 189 -13.30 3.84 -13.86
N THR A 190 -12.15 4.12 -14.45
CA THR A 190 -11.90 3.89 -15.87
C THR A 190 -10.62 3.12 -16.08
N VAL A 191 -10.64 2.17 -17.00
CA VAL A 191 -9.45 1.44 -17.45
C VAL A 191 -9.03 2.05 -18.77
N ARG A 192 -7.74 2.36 -18.91
CA ARG A 192 -7.18 2.96 -20.12
C ARG A 192 -5.77 2.44 -20.37
N ASP A 193 -5.24 2.74 -21.54
CA ASP A 193 -3.83 2.54 -21.85
C ASP A 193 -2.95 3.42 -20.96
N SER A 194 -1.79 2.89 -20.56
CA SER A 194 -0.93 3.60 -19.62
C SER A 194 -0.36 4.87 -20.25
N MET A 195 -0.48 5.99 -19.53
CA MET A 195 0.09 7.26 -19.98
C MET A 195 1.55 7.44 -19.52
N VAL A 196 1.95 6.74 -18.46
CA VAL A 196 3.29 6.80 -17.89
C VAL A 196 3.78 5.38 -17.68
N LEU A 197 4.77 5.00 -18.46
CA LEU A 197 5.31 3.63 -18.49
C LEU A 197 6.26 3.38 -17.31
N ASP A 198 6.85 4.45 -16.76
CA ASP A 198 7.88 4.38 -15.73
C ASP A 198 7.35 3.86 -14.39
N MET A 199 8.15 3.03 -13.75
CA MET A 199 7.96 2.59 -12.36
C MET A 199 8.88 3.36 -11.42
N ALA A 200 8.60 3.29 -10.12
CA ALA A 200 9.47 3.87 -9.12
C ALA A 200 10.83 3.15 -9.08
N ALA A 201 11.92 3.90 -8.96
CA ALA A 201 13.26 3.32 -8.81
C ALA A 201 13.42 2.51 -7.51
N GLN A 202 12.66 2.85 -6.47
CA GLN A 202 12.62 2.13 -5.20
C GLN A 202 11.19 1.67 -4.93
N PHE A 203 11.05 0.39 -4.60
CA PHE A 203 9.74 -0.20 -4.33
C PHE A 203 9.33 -0.03 -2.87
N GLU A 204 8.05 0.22 -2.68
CA GLU A 204 7.41 0.35 -1.39
C GLU A 204 7.31 -1.02 -0.70
N LYS A 205 7.49 -1.01 0.63
CA LYS A 205 7.38 -2.22 1.46
C LYS A 205 5.91 -2.54 1.77
N PRO A 206 5.58 -3.80 2.12
CA PRO A 206 4.28 -4.14 2.68
C PRO A 206 3.95 -3.28 3.91
N GLY A 207 2.68 -2.91 4.06
CA GLY A 207 2.19 -2.05 5.15
C GLY A 207 1.82 -0.64 4.69
N PHE A 208 1.80 0.30 5.64
CA PHE A 208 1.44 1.69 5.39
C PHE A 208 2.61 2.47 4.77
N SER A 209 2.36 3.10 3.64
CA SER A 209 3.26 4.00 2.94
C SER A 209 2.63 5.39 2.83
N VAL A 210 3.38 6.42 3.20
CA VAL A 210 3.06 7.83 2.97
C VAL A 210 4.33 8.50 2.48
N GLU A 211 4.23 9.40 1.51
CA GLU A 211 5.38 10.23 1.14
C GLU A 211 5.58 11.30 2.24
N GLY A 212 6.25 10.92 3.33
CA GLY A 212 6.52 11.77 4.50
C GLY A 212 6.07 11.17 5.84
N LYS A 213 5.65 12.01 6.78
CA LYS A 213 5.13 11.56 8.08
C LYS A 213 3.74 10.99 7.91
N LEU A 214 3.49 9.81 8.49
CA LEU A 214 2.13 9.29 8.62
C LEU A 214 1.25 10.28 9.40
N PRO A 215 -0.05 10.37 9.08
CA PRO A 215 -0.98 11.12 9.92
C PRO A 215 -0.91 10.57 11.36
N PRO A 216 -1.01 11.45 12.38
CA PRO A 216 -0.99 11.03 13.78
C PRO A 216 -2.14 10.04 14.03
N LYS A 217 -1.89 9.01 14.85
CA LYS A 217 -2.94 8.08 15.27
C LYS A 217 -3.99 8.89 16.06
N VAL A 218 -5.21 9.00 15.54
CA VAL A 218 -6.32 9.56 16.32
C VAL A 218 -6.54 8.61 17.50
N ALA A 219 -6.46 9.13 18.73
CA ALA A 219 -6.50 8.31 19.93
C ALA A 219 -7.82 7.53 20.01
N GLU A 220 -7.72 6.20 20.12
CA GLU A 220 -8.85 5.32 20.41
C GLU A 220 -9.43 5.70 21.78
N SER A 221 -10.61 6.33 21.81
CA SER A 221 -11.39 6.47 23.04
C SER A 221 -12.00 5.11 23.38
N GLY A 222 -11.28 4.28 24.14
CA GLY A 222 -11.81 3.04 24.71
C GLY A 222 -10.90 1.83 24.61
N ALA A 223 -9.68 1.91 25.13
CA ALA A 223 -8.90 0.72 25.44
C ALA A 223 -8.20 0.90 26.80
N LYS A 224 -8.51 0.03 27.77
CA LYS A 224 -7.85 0.00 29.08
C LYS A 224 -6.34 -0.23 28.90
N PRO A 225 -5.46 0.41 29.69
CA PRO A 225 -4.02 0.27 29.52
C PRO A 225 -3.57 -1.17 29.76
N ARG A 226 -2.95 -1.78 28.75
CA ARG A 226 -2.21 -3.04 28.90
C ARG A 226 -0.86 -2.71 29.53
N GLU A 227 -0.68 -3.20 30.74
CA GLU A 227 0.52 -3.04 31.57
C GLU A 227 1.77 -3.51 30.81
N LYS A 228 2.73 -2.58 30.63
CA LYS A 228 4.02 -2.86 30.02
C LYS A 228 4.87 -3.63 31.03
N ARG A 229 5.03 -4.95 30.83
CA ARG A 229 6.16 -5.69 31.40
C ARG A 229 7.44 -5.21 30.72
N THR A 230 8.20 -4.38 31.42
CA THR A 230 9.60 -4.06 31.10
C THR A 230 10.46 -5.29 31.33
N SER A 231 10.93 -5.93 30.26
CA SER A 231 12.07 -6.85 30.34
C SER A 231 13.36 -6.03 30.25
N ASN A 232 13.84 -5.56 31.39
CA ASN A 232 15.24 -5.18 31.54
C ASN A 232 16.06 -6.47 31.55
N ASN A 233 16.78 -6.77 30.47
CA ASN A 233 17.91 -7.67 30.57
C ASN A 233 18.96 -7.32 29.51
N SER A 234 19.77 -6.32 29.87
CA SER A 234 21.08 -6.11 29.28
C SER A 234 21.95 -5.51 30.38
N LYS A 235 23.09 -6.17 30.66
CA LYS A 235 24.12 -5.91 31.69
C LYS A 235 24.09 -6.86 32.90
N GLU A 236 24.32 -8.14 32.66
CA GLU A 236 24.94 -9.02 33.66
C GLU A 236 25.74 -10.14 32.98
N GLN A 237 26.65 -9.76 32.09
CA GLN A 237 27.72 -10.62 31.58
C GLN A 237 28.92 -9.73 31.27
N ASP A 238 29.56 -9.22 32.32
CA ASP A 238 30.93 -8.72 32.34
C ASP A 238 31.20 -8.30 33.80
N LEU A 239 32.06 -9.06 34.49
CA LEU A 239 32.60 -8.91 35.87
C LEU A 239 32.54 -10.22 36.69
N ARG A 240 33.09 -11.32 36.13
CA ARG A 240 33.61 -12.45 36.92
C ARG A 240 34.87 -13.05 36.28
N ARG A 241 35.78 -12.17 35.89
CA ARG A 241 37.19 -12.52 35.70
C ARG A 241 37.96 -11.62 36.67
N GLU A 242 38.91 -12.23 37.37
CA GLU A 242 39.81 -11.67 38.38
C GLU A 242 39.37 -11.86 39.84
N GLY A 243 40.10 -12.74 40.54
CA GLY A 243 40.23 -12.73 42.00
C GLY A 243 39.72 -13.95 42.76
N ALA A 244 40.47 -15.06 42.76
CA ALA A 244 40.77 -15.83 43.99
C ALA A 244 41.73 -17.00 43.70
N VAL A 245 42.90 -16.91 44.33
CA VAL A 245 44.02 -17.86 44.33
C VAL A 245 44.04 -18.57 45.70
N LYS A 246 44.42 -19.86 45.70
CA LYS A 246 44.86 -20.73 46.84
C LYS A 246 43.75 -21.18 47.81
N GLN A 247 43.68 -22.42 48.33
CA GLN A 247 44.58 -23.59 48.57
C GLN A 247 43.66 -24.85 48.52
N SER A 248 44.05 -26.12 48.35
CA SER A 248 45.22 -26.88 48.84
C SER A 248 45.37 -28.24 48.11
N VAL A 249 46.63 -28.56 47.84
CA VAL A 249 47.36 -29.84 47.69
C VAL A 249 46.67 -31.17 48.06
N VAL A 250 47.03 -32.21 47.26
CA VAL A 250 47.34 -33.65 47.59
C VAL A 250 46.53 -34.58 46.67
N VAL A 251 47.03 -35.57 45.91
CA VAL A 251 48.35 -36.18 45.64
C VAL A 251 48.26 -36.94 44.30
N TRP A 252 49.43 -37.17 43.69
CA TRP A 252 49.71 -37.87 42.43
C TRP A 252 49.32 -39.36 42.36
N SER A 253 49.05 -39.82 41.13
CA SER A 253 49.75 -40.90 40.39
C SER A 253 48.75 -41.50 39.38
N GLY A 254 49.08 -41.86 38.15
CA GLY A 254 50.34 -42.02 37.45
C GLY A 254 50.08 -43.02 36.32
N SER A 255 50.78 -42.87 35.18
CA SER A 255 50.87 -43.82 34.06
C SER A 255 49.57 -44.14 33.31
N GLY A 256 49.50 -44.17 31.99
CA GLY A 256 50.54 -44.26 30.98
C GLY A 256 50.03 -45.16 29.86
N ASN A 257 50.51 -44.87 28.65
CA ASN A 257 50.64 -45.78 27.51
C ASN A 257 49.45 -46.09 26.57
N THR A 258 49.57 -45.51 25.37
CA THR A 258 49.68 -46.18 24.05
C THR A 258 48.73 -47.30 23.64
N GLY A 259 48.25 -47.20 22.40
CA GLY A 259 48.41 -48.32 21.45
C GLY A 259 47.21 -48.68 20.57
N LYS A 260 47.36 -48.38 19.27
CA LYS A 260 47.16 -49.24 18.09
C LYS A 260 45.80 -49.94 17.82
N ASN A 261 45.37 -49.73 16.55
CA ASN A 261 44.83 -50.69 15.57
C ASN A 261 43.59 -51.53 15.92
N SER A 262 42.60 -51.52 15.01
CA SER A 262 42.43 -52.58 13.99
C SER A 262 41.17 -52.41 13.12
N LYS A 263 41.28 -52.87 11.87
CA LYS A 263 40.20 -53.10 10.89
C LYS A 263 39.42 -54.38 11.24
N ALA A 264 38.13 -54.41 10.91
CA ALA A 264 37.34 -55.60 10.50
C ALA A 264 36.00 -55.08 9.90
N SER A 265 35.68 -55.17 8.61
CA SER A 265 35.32 -56.31 7.73
C SER A 265 33.88 -56.86 7.90
N VAL A 266 33.10 -56.72 6.81
CA VAL A 266 32.13 -57.68 6.21
C VAL A 266 30.83 -57.96 7.01
N SER A 267 29.64 -57.76 6.40
CA SER A 267 28.85 -58.88 5.85
C SER A 267 27.59 -58.43 5.08
N VAL A 268 27.38 -59.09 3.94
CA VAL A 268 26.24 -59.06 3.01
C VAL A 268 25.15 -60.08 3.40
N ARG A 269 23.89 -59.84 3.04
CA ARG A 269 22.81 -60.78 2.57
C ARG A 269 21.49 -59.99 2.53
N SER A 270 20.76 -59.73 1.43
CA SER A 270 20.17 -60.53 0.34
C SER A 270 19.13 -61.58 0.76
N ALA A 271 17.86 -61.38 0.37
CA ALA A 271 16.96 -62.29 -0.38
C ALA A 271 15.48 -61.82 -0.20
N ARG A 272 14.74 -61.50 -1.29
CA ARG A 272 13.73 -62.32 -2.03
C ARG A 272 12.42 -62.52 -1.25
N ASP A 273 11.21 -62.61 -1.79
CA ASP A 273 10.60 -62.78 -3.13
C ASP A 273 9.14 -62.23 -3.00
N GLY A 274 8.51 -61.62 -4.02
CA GLY A 274 7.53 -62.27 -4.92
C GLY A 274 6.08 -62.30 -4.33
N LYS A 275 4.95 -62.18 -5.04
CA LYS A 275 4.58 -62.08 -6.46
C LYS A 275 3.02 -62.08 -6.53
N ARG A 276 2.41 -61.20 -7.37
CA ARG A 276 1.08 -61.36 -8.07
C ARG A 276 -0.21 -61.40 -7.19
N ARG A 277 -1.44 -61.04 -7.60
CA ARG A 277 -2.20 -60.85 -8.87
C ARG A 277 -3.46 -60.01 -8.51
N ALA A 278 -3.86 -58.98 -9.25
CA ALA A 278 -4.97 -58.94 -10.23
C ALA A 278 -6.24 -59.76 -9.91
N ASN A 279 -7.39 -59.09 -9.75
CA ASN A 279 -8.55 -59.27 -10.63
C ASN A 279 -9.63 -58.17 -10.44
N GLN A 280 -10.23 -57.82 -11.59
CA GLN A 280 -11.56 -57.25 -11.88
C GLN A 280 -12.36 -56.54 -10.80
#